data_AF-A0A9X4NZE8-F1
#
_entry.id   AF-A0A9X4NZE8-F1
#
_cell.length_a   1.000
_cell.length_b   1.000
_cell.length_c   1.000
_cell.angle_alpha   90.00
_cell.angle_beta   90.00
_cell.angle_gamma   90.00
#
_symmetry.space_group_name_H-M   'P 1'
#
loop_
_entity.id
_entity.type
_entity.pdbx_description
1 polymer ?
#
loop_
_entity_poly.entity_id
_entity_poly.type
_entity_poly.pdbx_seq_one_letter_code
_entity_poly.pdbx_strand_id
1 'polypeptide(L)'
;MSRFSFQFFSPIFLFFLLLLDGQLTHFFTALSGGNIMPVSHLLLIFMVYTVTQHRHSYVLIVGVLLGIIYDSYFLGIFGIASLILPLIALFVYQIQSVVFTNRWTRLFTVIIIVFAFQILSTLIVNLVGVVNVNFVSFTVRQLAPTLALNISFALLLQLPLEKMYRLR
;
A
#
# COMPACT_ATOMS: atom_id res chain seq x y z
N MET A 1 -0.80 23.39 12.49
CA MET A 1 -0.74 22.26 13.43
C MET A 1 0.73 21.89 13.61
N SER A 2 1.20 21.73 14.85
CA SER A 2 2.64 21.53 15.13
C SER A 2 3.11 20.19 14.55
N ARG A 3 4.33 20.17 13.99
CA ARG A 3 4.94 18.97 13.37
C ARG A 3 4.95 17.74 14.27
N PHE A 4 4.94 17.93 15.59
CA PHE A 4 4.92 16.86 16.59
C PHE A 4 3.58 16.13 16.70
N SER A 5 2.45 16.83 16.63
CA SER A 5 1.13 16.19 16.76
C SER A 5 0.76 15.35 15.53
N PHE A 6 1.25 15.76 14.35
CA PHE A 6 1.03 15.01 13.11
C PHE A 6 1.86 13.72 13.08
N GLN A 7 3.03 13.74 13.72
CA GLN A 7 3.93 12.60 13.78
C GLN A 7 3.28 11.39 14.45
N PHE A 8 2.72 11.56 15.65
CA PHE A 8 2.07 10.46 16.37
C PHE A 8 0.70 10.08 15.80
N PHE A 9 0.00 11.01 15.17
CA PHE A 9 -1.30 10.72 14.55
C PHE A 9 -1.17 9.86 13.28
N SER A 10 -0.10 10.06 12.49
CA SER A 10 0.14 9.35 11.23
C SER A 10 0.13 7.81 11.35
N PRO A 11 0.88 7.16 12.25
CA PRO A 11 0.88 5.70 12.35
C PRO A 11 -0.44 5.12 12.85
N ILE A 12 -1.13 5.81 13.76
CA ILE A 12 -2.46 5.39 14.25
C ILE A 12 -3.45 5.41 13.09
N PHE A 13 -3.41 6.47 12.28
CA PHE A 13 -4.27 6.59 11.10
C PHE A 13 -3.93 5.52 10.04
N LEU A 14 -2.65 5.25 9.77
CA LEU A 14 -2.22 4.18 8.86
C LEU A 14 -2.65 2.79 9.35
N PHE A 15 -2.65 2.55 10.68
CA PHE A 15 -3.14 1.31 11.26
C PHE A 15 -4.66 1.14 11.04
N PHE A 16 -5.45 2.20 11.22
CA PHE A 16 -6.88 2.16 10.90
C PHE A 16 -7.12 1.88 9.41
N LEU A 17 -6.31 2.46 8.51
CA LEU A 17 -6.37 2.18 7.09
C LEU A 17 -6.05 0.72 6.77
N LEU A 18 -5.10 0.09 7.47
CA LEU A 18 -4.79 -1.33 7.32
C LEU A 18 -6.01 -2.21 7.64
N LEU A 19 -6.72 -1.92 8.73
CA LEU A 19 -7.94 -2.65 9.09
C LEU A 19 -9.06 -2.42 8.07
N LEU A 20 -9.20 -1.19 7.59
CA LEU A 20 -10.15 -0.85 6.53
C LEU A 20 -9.83 -1.58 5.22
N ASP A 21 -8.55 -1.69 4.85
CA ASP A 21 -8.10 -2.45 3.67
C ASP A 21 -8.58 -3.90 3.73
N GLY A 22 -8.51 -4.52 4.90
CA GLY A 22 -9.02 -5.88 5.10
C GLY A 22 -10.53 -5.98 4.88
N GLN A 23 -11.31 -5.08 5.48
CA GLN A 23 -12.77 -5.08 5.32
C GLN A 23 -13.21 -4.78 3.89
N LEU A 24 -12.55 -3.84 3.22
CA LEU A 24 -12.82 -3.51 1.82
C LEU A 24 -12.49 -4.69 0.91
N THR A 25 -11.34 -5.34 1.12
CA THR A 25 -10.94 -6.53 0.37
C THR A 25 -11.99 -7.64 0.51
N HIS A 26 -12.49 -7.91 1.71
CA HIS A 26 -13.57 -8.87 1.93
C HIS A 26 -14.87 -8.46 1.24
N PHE A 27 -15.25 -7.18 1.34
CA PHE A 27 -16.48 -6.66 0.72
C PHE A 27 -16.44 -6.79 -0.81
N PHE A 28 -15.35 -6.38 -1.46
CA PHE A 28 -15.23 -6.48 -2.92
C PHE A 28 -15.08 -7.92 -3.40
N THR A 29 -14.42 -8.79 -2.62
CA THR A 29 -14.34 -10.23 -2.93
C THR A 29 -15.71 -10.90 -2.82
N ALA A 30 -16.50 -10.54 -1.81
CA ALA A 30 -17.87 -11.03 -1.63
C ALA A 30 -18.79 -10.57 -2.77
N LEU A 31 -18.66 -9.30 -3.21
CA LEU A 31 -19.42 -8.76 -4.34
C LEU A 31 -19.14 -9.49 -5.66
N SER A 32 -17.91 -9.99 -5.83
CA SER A 32 -17.53 -10.76 -7.03
C SER A 32 -17.87 -12.26 -6.96
N GLY A 33 -18.57 -12.70 -5.92
CA GLY A 33 -18.94 -14.11 -5.75
C GLY A 33 -17.74 -15.05 -5.56
N GLY A 34 -16.59 -14.53 -5.09
CA GLY A 34 -15.38 -15.31 -4.82
C GLY A 34 -14.55 -15.75 -6.04
N ASN A 35 -14.97 -15.40 -7.26
CA ASN A 35 -14.23 -15.79 -8.47
C ASN A 35 -13.04 -14.86 -8.77
N ILE A 36 -13.12 -13.61 -8.29
CA ILE A 36 -12.11 -12.55 -8.40
C ILE A 36 -11.83 -12.05 -6.98
N MET A 37 -10.56 -11.89 -6.63
CA MET A 37 -10.11 -11.48 -5.30
C MET A 37 -9.36 -10.13 -5.38
N PRO A 38 -10.09 -9.01 -5.56
CA PRO A 38 -9.49 -7.68 -5.55
C PRO A 38 -8.99 -7.31 -4.16
N VAL A 39 -7.72 -6.93 -4.04
CA VAL A 39 -7.12 -6.48 -2.78
C VAL A 39 -7.07 -4.96 -2.74
N SER A 40 -7.50 -4.38 -1.62
CA SER A 40 -7.39 -2.94 -1.37
C SER A 40 -6.04 -2.65 -0.69
N HIS A 41 -5.31 -1.67 -1.21
CA HIS A 41 -4.01 -1.24 -0.68
C HIS A 41 -4.01 0.26 -0.36
N LEU A 42 -5.02 0.75 0.35
CA LEU A 42 -5.11 2.14 0.83
C LEU A 42 -3.91 2.51 1.69
N LEU A 43 -3.39 1.57 2.49
CA LEU A 43 -2.17 1.77 3.27
C LEU A 43 -1.02 2.24 2.39
N LEU A 44 -0.77 1.56 1.26
CA LEU A 44 0.31 1.93 0.34
C LEU A 44 0.09 3.33 -0.25
N ILE A 45 -1.15 3.66 -0.60
CA ILE A 45 -1.50 4.98 -1.13
C ILE A 45 -1.13 6.05 -0.10
N PHE A 46 -1.61 5.93 1.14
CA PHE A 46 -1.32 6.92 2.18
C PHE A 46 0.15 6.94 2.60
N MET A 47 0.83 5.78 2.57
CA MET A 47 2.25 5.66 2.88
C MET A 47 3.09 6.57 1.97
N VAL A 48 2.79 6.61 0.67
CA VAL A 48 3.46 7.50 -0.30
C VAL A 48 3.41 8.98 0.11
N TYR A 49 2.28 9.45 0.64
CA TYR A 49 2.14 10.83 1.09
C TYR A 49 2.80 11.07 2.44
N THR A 50 2.72 10.11 3.38
CA THR A 50 3.33 10.25 4.71
C THR A 50 4.86 10.31 4.66
N VAL A 51 5.50 9.65 3.67
CA VAL A 51 6.96 9.61 3.49
C VAL A 51 7.55 11.02 3.33
N THR A 52 6.83 11.96 2.72
CA THR A 52 7.36 13.33 2.48
C THR A 52 7.31 14.24 3.69
N GLN A 53 6.46 13.94 4.67
CA GLN A 53 6.28 14.79 5.84
C GLN A 53 7.17 14.41 7.01
N HIS A 54 7.79 13.23 6.96
CA HIS A 54 8.46 12.62 8.09
C HIS A 54 9.93 12.35 7.80
N ARG A 55 10.73 12.25 8.87
CA ARG A 55 12.14 11.86 8.75
C ARG A 55 12.26 10.42 8.28
N HIS A 56 13.30 10.15 7.50
CA HIS A 56 13.62 8.84 6.96
C HIS A 56 13.57 7.70 7.99
N SER A 57 14.24 7.85 9.14
CA SER A 57 14.27 6.84 10.21
C SER A 57 12.88 6.57 10.80
N TYR A 58 12.01 7.57 10.86
CA TYR A 58 10.66 7.40 11.40
C TYR A 58 9.78 6.57 10.47
N VAL A 59 9.81 6.88 9.18
CA VAL A 59 9.04 6.17 8.14
C VAL A 59 9.45 4.70 8.06
N LEU A 60 10.75 4.42 8.21
CA LEU A 60 11.27 3.05 8.27
C LEU A 60 10.72 2.26 9.45
N ILE A 61 10.77 2.83 10.65
CA ILE A 61 10.26 2.16 11.87
C ILE A 61 8.76 1.91 11.73
N VAL A 62 8.00 2.90 11.27
CA VAL A 62 6.55 2.76 11.05
C VAL A 62 6.26 1.71 9.98
N GLY A 63 7.03 1.66 8.88
CA GLY A 63 6.89 0.67 7.82
C GLY A 63 7.12 -0.76 8.30
N VAL A 64 8.15 -0.98 9.13
CA VAL A 64 8.43 -2.30 9.73
C VAL A 64 7.29 -2.70 10.68
N LEU A 65 6.89 -1.80 11.59
CA LEU A 65 5.83 -2.09 12.57
C LEU A 65 4.49 -2.41 11.89
N LEU A 66 4.09 -1.60 10.91
CA LEU A 66 2.86 -1.85 10.15
C LEU A 66 2.97 -3.12 9.30
N GLY A 67 4.15 -3.44 8.78
CA GLY A 67 4.34 -4.67 8.03
C GLY A 67 4.30 -5.93 8.87
N ILE A 68 4.77 -5.90 10.12
CA ILE A 68 4.59 -7.01 11.07
C ILE A 68 3.10 -7.23 11.35
N ILE A 69 2.34 -6.16 11.53
CA ILE A 69 0.88 -6.23 11.74
C ILE A 69 0.19 -6.79 10.50
N TYR A 70 0.58 -6.32 9.30
CA TYR A 70 0.04 -6.80 8.03
C TYR A 70 0.29 -8.31 7.87
N ASP A 71 1.52 -8.75 8.09
CA ASP A 71 1.93 -10.14 8.00
C ASP A 71 1.09 -11.04 8.93
N SER A 72 0.91 -10.61 10.18
CA SER A 72 0.10 -11.34 11.16
C SER A 72 -1.38 -11.41 10.77
N TYR A 73 -1.92 -10.36 10.15
CA TYR A 73 -3.36 -10.24 9.88
C TYR A 73 -3.76 -10.89 8.55
N PHE A 74 -2.96 -10.72 7.49
CA PHE A 74 -3.31 -11.15 6.14
C PHE A 74 -2.64 -12.44 5.70
N LEU A 75 -1.37 -12.63 6.03
CA LEU A 75 -0.56 -13.74 5.51
C LEU A 75 -0.41 -14.88 6.53
N GLY A 76 -0.53 -14.58 7.83
CA GLY A 76 -0.27 -15.52 8.92
C GLY A 76 1.22 -15.91 9.06
N ILE A 77 2.10 -15.28 8.26
CA ILE A 77 3.54 -15.55 8.20
C ILE A 77 4.27 -14.22 8.34
N PHE A 78 5.13 -14.13 9.36
CA PHE A 78 5.98 -12.98 9.58
C PHE A 78 7.13 -12.91 8.56
N GLY A 79 7.41 -11.72 8.04
CA GLY A 79 8.61 -11.44 7.27
C GLY A 79 8.38 -10.98 5.83
N ILE A 80 7.16 -11.03 5.30
CA ILE A 80 6.91 -10.72 3.89
C ILE A 80 6.66 -9.22 3.74
N ALA A 81 5.51 -8.74 4.22
CA ALA A 81 5.17 -7.32 4.21
C ALA A 81 6.08 -6.52 5.14
N SER A 82 6.57 -7.10 6.25
CA SER A 82 7.54 -6.43 7.14
C SER A 82 8.84 -6.06 6.45
N LEU A 83 9.23 -6.78 5.38
CA LEU A 83 10.41 -6.46 4.57
C LEU A 83 10.06 -5.55 3.39
N ILE A 84 8.95 -5.84 2.69
CA ILE A 84 8.59 -5.11 1.47
C ILE A 84 8.15 -3.66 1.79
N LEU A 85 7.35 -3.44 2.84
CA LEU A 85 6.85 -2.11 3.19
C LEU A 85 7.96 -1.08 3.49
N PRO A 86 8.93 -1.34 4.37
CA PRO A 86 10.02 -0.39 4.58
C PRO A 86 10.84 -0.18 3.30
N LEU A 87 11.02 -1.21 2.47
CA LEU A 87 11.74 -1.09 1.20
C LEU A 87 11.01 -0.16 0.21
N ILE A 88 9.68 -0.26 0.14
CA ILE A 88 8.84 0.67 -0.63
C ILE A 88 8.97 2.09 -0.07
N ALA A 89 8.94 2.26 1.25
CA ALA A 89 9.13 3.56 1.89
C ALA A 89 10.47 4.20 1.49
N LEU A 90 11.55 3.42 1.52
CA LEU A 90 12.88 3.85 1.07
C LEU A 90 12.87 4.29 -0.38
N PHE A 91 12.28 3.46 -1.25
CA PHE A 91 12.19 3.74 -2.67
C PHE A 91 11.44 5.05 -2.92
N VAL A 92 10.27 5.23 -2.31
CA VAL A 92 9.47 6.46 -2.40
C VAL A 92 10.25 7.67 -1.91
N TYR A 93 10.99 7.53 -0.81
CA TYR A 93 11.79 8.61 -0.24
C TYR A 93 12.88 9.09 -1.21
N GLN A 94 13.50 8.17 -1.96
CA GLN A 94 14.50 8.51 -2.97
C GLN A 94 13.88 9.25 -4.17
N ILE A 95 12.70 8.82 -4.62
CA ILE A 95 12.03 9.42 -5.79
C ILE A 95 11.12 10.60 -5.43
N GLN A 96 11.05 11.01 -4.15
CA GLN A 96 10.10 12.01 -3.68
C GLN A 96 10.15 13.33 -4.46
N SER A 97 11.34 13.77 -4.90
CA SER A 97 11.47 15.00 -5.70
C SER A 97 10.73 14.91 -7.04
N VAL A 98 10.61 13.72 -7.62
CA VAL A 98 9.92 13.46 -8.90
C VAL A 98 8.43 13.21 -8.67
N VAL A 99 8.06 12.50 -7.60
CA VAL A 99 6.67 12.13 -7.28
C VAL A 99 5.77 13.36 -7.11
N PHE A 100 6.29 14.42 -6.51
CA PHE A 100 5.52 15.62 -6.16
C PHE A 100 5.63 16.74 -7.20
N THR A 101 6.15 16.45 -8.40
CA THR A 101 6.20 17.41 -9.52
C THR A 101 4.84 17.62 -10.18
N ASN A 102 4.03 16.56 -10.29
CA ASN A 102 2.79 16.58 -11.05
C ASN A 102 1.77 15.58 -10.46
N ARG A 103 0.49 15.87 -10.61
CA ARG A 103 -0.60 14.95 -10.25
C ARG A 103 -0.46 13.59 -10.95
N TRP A 104 0.00 13.60 -12.20
CA TRP A 104 0.16 12.37 -12.99
C TRP A 104 1.31 11.51 -12.52
N THR A 105 2.47 12.10 -12.21
CA THR A 105 3.64 11.35 -11.73
C THR A 105 3.31 10.66 -10.42
N ARG A 106 2.57 11.32 -9.52
CA ARG A 106 2.10 10.72 -8.28
C ARG A 106 1.16 9.54 -8.47
N LEU A 107 0.22 9.64 -9.41
CA LEU A 107 -0.68 8.54 -9.73
C LEU A 107 0.09 7.34 -10.30
N PHE A 108 1.05 7.56 -11.20
CA PHE A 108 1.91 6.50 -11.71
C PHE A 108 2.77 5.87 -10.62
N THR A 109 3.29 6.65 -9.67
CA THR A 109 4.04 6.13 -8.53
C THR A 109 3.19 5.17 -7.69
N VAL A 110 1.94 5.53 -7.41
CA VAL A 110 1.02 4.64 -6.68
C VAL A 110 0.79 3.34 -7.45
N ILE A 111 0.56 3.41 -8.76
CA ILE A 111 0.39 2.22 -9.61
C ILE A 111 1.61 1.31 -9.54
N ILE A 112 2.82 1.88 -9.71
CA ILE A 112 4.08 1.13 -9.67
C ILE A 112 4.26 0.46 -8.31
N ILE A 113 3.95 1.15 -7.22
CA ILE A 113 4.11 0.63 -5.86
C ILE A 113 3.13 -0.49 -5.57
N VAL A 114 1.85 -0.33 -5.91
CA VAL A 114 0.83 -1.37 -5.73
C VAL A 114 1.18 -2.60 -6.56
N PHE A 115 1.60 -2.40 -7.81
CA PHE A 115 2.05 -3.48 -8.69
C PHE A 115 3.27 -4.21 -8.12
N ALA A 116 4.30 -3.46 -7.71
CA ALA A 116 5.52 -4.02 -7.14
C ALA A 116 5.23 -4.79 -5.85
N PHE A 117 4.41 -4.24 -4.95
CA PHE A 117 4.01 -4.91 -3.73
C PHE A 117 3.31 -6.24 -4.02
N GLN A 118 2.35 -6.25 -4.95
CA GLN A 118 1.59 -7.44 -5.29
C GLN A 118 2.48 -8.54 -5.89
N ILE A 119 3.37 -8.19 -6.81
CA ILE A 119 4.29 -9.14 -7.44
C ILE A 119 5.31 -9.65 -6.43
N LEU A 120 5.98 -8.77 -5.69
CA LEU A 120 7.01 -9.16 -4.73
C LEU A 120 6.43 -10.07 -3.63
N SER A 121 5.27 -9.71 -3.09
CA SER A 121 4.59 -10.52 -2.07
C SER A 121 4.26 -11.91 -2.61
N THR A 122 3.70 -11.98 -3.82
CA THR A 122 3.31 -13.26 -4.45
C THR A 122 4.53 -14.12 -4.78
N LEU A 123 5.63 -13.52 -5.26
CA LEU A 123 6.88 -14.22 -5.51
C LEU A 123 7.45 -14.79 -4.23
N ILE A 124 7.48 -14.01 -3.14
CA ILE A 124 7.99 -14.48 -1.85
C ILE A 124 7.13 -15.62 -1.31
N VAL A 125 5.79 -15.49 -1.34
CA VAL A 125 4.88 -16.56 -0.90
C VAL A 125 5.08 -17.85 -1.70
N ASN A 126 5.30 -17.74 -3.01
CA ASN A 126 5.58 -18.88 -3.88
C ASN A 126 6.96 -19.51 -3.58
N LEU A 127 7.99 -18.68 -3.34
CA LEU A 127 9.33 -19.15 -2.98
C LEU A 127 9.38 -19.84 -1.61
N VAL A 128 8.61 -19.35 -0.65
CA VAL A 128 8.45 -19.98 0.68
C VAL A 128 7.66 -21.29 0.58
N GLY A 129 7.01 -21.57 -0.55
CA GLY A 129 6.29 -22.83 -0.80
C GLY A 129 4.92 -22.89 -0.13
N VAL A 130 4.39 -21.76 0.32
CA VAL A 130 3.11 -21.66 1.04
C VAL A 130 1.94 -21.90 0.08
N VAL A 131 2.07 -21.43 -1.16
CA VAL A 131 1.04 -21.53 -2.21
C VAL A 131 1.70 -21.78 -3.56
N ASN A 132 1.22 -22.78 -4.30
CA ASN A 132 1.55 -22.94 -5.71
C ASN A 132 0.73 -21.96 -6.55
N VAL A 133 1.34 -20.85 -6.94
CA VAL A 133 0.64 -19.78 -7.67
C VAL A 133 0.74 -20.01 -9.17
N ASN A 134 -0.39 -20.22 -9.85
CA ASN A 134 -0.45 -20.14 -11.30
C ASN A 134 -0.45 -18.66 -11.72
N PHE A 135 0.65 -18.20 -12.33
CA PHE A 135 0.85 -16.81 -12.76
C PHE A 135 -0.28 -16.26 -13.66
N VAL A 136 -0.86 -17.09 -14.52
CA VAL A 136 -1.96 -16.66 -15.41
C VAL A 136 -3.23 -16.39 -14.61
N SER A 137 -3.59 -17.34 -13.73
CA SER A 137 -4.77 -17.21 -12.87
C SER A 137 -4.61 -16.04 -11.90
N PHE A 138 -3.42 -15.88 -11.32
CA PHE A 138 -3.09 -14.76 -10.45
C PHE A 138 -3.23 -13.41 -11.16
N THR A 139 -2.71 -13.29 -12.39
CA THR A 139 -2.76 -12.04 -13.13
C THR A 139 -4.20 -11.60 -13.40
N VAL A 140 -5.05 -12.54 -13.83
CA VAL A 140 -6.43 -12.25 -14.21
C VAL A 140 -7.34 -12.07 -13.00
N ARG A 141 -7.23 -12.94 -12.00
CA ARG A 141 -8.19 -12.99 -10.87
C ARG A 141 -7.80 -12.11 -9.70
N GLN A 142 -6.54 -11.70 -9.58
CA GLN A 142 -6.04 -10.96 -8.43
C GLN A 142 -5.33 -9.68 -8.85
N LEU A 143 -4.32 -9.73 -9.72
CA LEU A 143 -3.51 -8.55 -10.03
C LEU A 143 -4.27 -7.47 -10.80
N ALA A 144 -4.89 -7.81 -11.94
CA ALA A 144 -5.67 -6.87 -12.74
C ALA A 144 -6.80 -6.18 -11.95
N PRO A 145 -7.67 -6.90 -11.22
CA PRO A 145 -8.74 -6.26 -10.46
C PRO A 145 -8.22 -5.45 -9.26
N THR A 146 -7.12 -5.89 -8.62
CA THR A 146 -6.44 -5.13 -7.56
C THR A 146 -5.91 -3.80 -8.08
N LEU A 147 -5.28 -3.78 -9.25
CA LEU A 147 -4.80 -2.55 -9.86
C LEU A 147 -5.96 -1.62 -10.24
N ALA A 148 -7.01 -2.14 -10.88
CA ALA A 148 -8.17 -1.34 -11.26
C ALA A 148 -8.84 -0.68 -10.05
N LEU A 149 -8.99 -1.43 -8.95
CA LEU A 149 -9.55 -0.94 -7.70
C LEU A 149 -8.65 0.14 -7.08
N ASN A 150 -7.34 -0.13 -6.95
CA ASN A 150 -6.42 0.84 -6.35
C ASN A 150 -6.21 2.09 -7.20
N ILE A 151 -6.30 2.00 -8.53
CA ILE A 151 -6.31 3.17 -9.43
C ILE A 151 -7.56 4.02 -9.18
N SER A 152 -8.72 3.37 -9.05
CA SER A 152 -9.98 4.07 -8.75
C SER A 152 -9.90 4.80 -7.41
N PHE A 153 -9.35 4.14 -6.39
CA PHE A 153 -9.07 4.78 -5.11
C PHE A 153 -8.05 5.89 -5.22
N ALA A 154 -6.95 5.70 -5.92
CA ALA A 154 -5.93 6.72 -6.11
C ALA A 154 -6.52 7.98 -6.74
N LEU A 155 -7.38 7.86 -7.76
CA LEU A 155 -8.07 8.98 -8.41
C LEU A 155 -9.03 9.71 -7.46
N LEU A 156 -9.86 8.96 -6.72
CA LEU A 156 -10.82 9.53 -5.78
C LEU A 156 -10.13 10.23 -4.60
N LEU A 157 -9.06 9.61 -4.08
CA LEU A 157 -8.30 10.09 -2.94
C LEU A 157 -7.29 11.19 -3.32
N GLN A 158 -6.97 11.34 -4.60
CA GLN A 158 -6.01 12.36 -5.05
C GLN A 158 -6.42 13.77 -4.64
N LEU A 159 -7.67 14.14 -4.87
CA LEU A 159 -8.22 15.47 -4.55
C LEU A 159 -8.20 15.79 -3.05
N PRO A 160 -8.73 14.94 -2.15
CA PRO A 160 -8.67 15.21 -0.72
C PRO A 160 -7.24 15.19 -0.18
N LEU A 161 -6.35 14.31 -0.69
CA LEU A 161 -4.96 14.28 -0.25
C LEU A 161 -4.16 15.51 -0.69
N GLU A 162 -4.34 16.02 -1.91
CA GLU A 162 -3.73 17.30 -2.33
C GLU A 162 -4.15 18.44 -1.40
N LYS A 163 -5.44 18.50 -1.04
CA LYS A 163 -6.00 19.53 -0.15
C LYS A 163 -5.48 19.40 1.29
N MET A 164 -5.41 18.18 1.83
CA MET A 164 -4.91 17.92 3.18
C MET A 164 -3.41 18.18 3.32
N TYR A 165 -2.62 17.78 2.33
CA TYR A 165 -1.16 17.91 2.35
C TYR A 165 -0.66 19.26 1.80
N ARG A 166 -1.56 20.15 1.33
CA ARG A 166 -1.25 21.46 0.73
C ARG A 166 -0.24 21.37 -0.41
N LEU A 167 -0.35 20.31 -1.20
CA LEU A 167 0.44 20.14 -2.41
C LEU A 167 -0.26 20.93 -3.52
N ARG A 168 0.43 21.89 -4.14
CA ARG A 168 -0.09 22.63 -5.29
C ARG A 168 -0.06 21.78 -6.55
#